data_AF-A0A842ZX95-F1
#
_entry.id   AF-A0A842ZX95-F1
#
_cell.length_a   1.000
_cell.length_b   1.000
_cell.length_c   1.000
_cell.angle_alpha   90.00
_cell.angle_beta   90.00
_cell.angle_gamma   90.00
#
_symmetry.space_group_name_H-M   'P 1'
#
loop_
_entity.id
_entity.type
_entity.pdbx_description
1 polymer ?
#
loop_
_entity_poly.entity_id
_entity_poly.type
_entity_poly.pdbx_seq_one_letter_code
_entity_poly.pdbx_strand_id
1 'polypeptide(L)'
;MITIIEEFGQNAGKVWQALNENGPLSEIKLINNTFLNEHQLNAAVGWLARENKICRNGTVYKIGGTNLEGKIGFDAGKIWTVLSQQQTDVDISSLARLTRIDVKDAYAAIGWLARENKIDAKNVMKQKNPQLKVSLKQ
;
A
#
# COMPACT_ATOMS: atom_id res chain seq x y z
N MET A 1 -9.66 -18.75 -3.32
CA MET A 1 -8.60 -17.93 -3.94
C MET A 1 -8.57 -16.63 -3.18
N ILE A 2 -7.43 -16.23 -2.61
CA ILE A 2 -7.32 -14.98 -1.84
C ILE A 2 -7.30 -13.81 -2.84
N THR A 3 -8.05 -12.75 -2.55
CA THR A 3 -8.09 -11.52 -3.34
C THR A 3 -6.85 -10.65 -3.07
N ILE A 4 -6.55 -9.71 -3.96
CA ILE A 4 -5.42 -8.78 -3.75
C ILE A 4 -5.62 -7.91 -2.49
N ILE A 5 -6.86 -7.52 -2.19
CA ILE A 5 -7.18 -6.73 -1.01
C ILE A 5 -6.93 -7.54 0.27
N GLU A 6 -7.32 -8.82 0.29
CA GLU A 6 -7.00 -9.72 1.40
C GLU A 6 -5.48 -9.95 1.53
N GLU A 7 -4.74 -10.04 0.42
CA GLU A 7 -3.27 -10.14 0.45
C GLU A 7 -2.63 -8.90 1.09
N PHE A 8 -3.12 -7.69 0.79
CA PHE A 8 -2.64 -6.46 1.44
C PHE A 8 -2.86 -6.50 2.95
N GLY A 9 -4.04 -6.94 3.40
CA GLY A 9 -4.34 -7.11 4.82
C GLY A 9 -3.46 -8.16 5.50
N GLN A 10 -3.21 -9.30 4.86
CA GLN A 10 -2.32 -10.35 5.38
C GLN A 10 -0.87 -9.86 5.48
N ASN A 11 -0.39 -9.14 4.47
CA ASN A 11 0.95 -8.55 4.49
C ASN A 11 1.09 -7.45 5.54
N ALA A 12 0.06 -6.64 5.77
CA ALA A 12 -0.02 -5.71 6.89
C ALA A 12 0.09 -6.44 8.25
N GLY A 13 -0.58 -7.58 8.39
CA GLY A 13 -0.45 -8.45 9.57
C GLY A 13 0.99 -8.93 9.80
N LYS A 14 1.68 -9.39 8.75
CA LYS A 14 3.09 -9.80 8.82
C LYS A 14 4.01 -8.65 9.26
N VAL A 15 3.83 -7.46 8.68
CA VAL A 15 4.62 -6.27 9.05
C VAL A 15 4.38 -5.89 10.50
N TRP A 16 3.12 -5.87 10.94
CA TRP A 16 2.79 -5.59 12.33
C TRP A 16 3.41 -6.61 13.28
N GLN A 17 3.28 -7.91 12.98
CA GLN A 17 3.87 -8.97 13.80
C GLN A 17 5.40 -8.86 13.90
N ALA A 18 6.09 -8.62 12.78
CA ALA A 18 7.53 -8.46 12.76
C ALA A 18 7.99 -7.28 13.65
N LEU A 19 7.28 -6.15 13.61
CA LEU A 19 7.57 -5.00 14.49
C LEU A 19 7.20 -5.25 15.95
N ASN A 20 6.15 -6.03 16.21
CA ASN A 20 5.72 -6.37 17.57
C ASN A 20 6.74 -7.28 18.26
N GLU A 21 7.30 -8.24 17.53
CA GLU A 21 8.26 -9.22 18.05
C GLU A 21 9.68 -8.64 18.16
N ASN A 22 10.10 -7.83 17.19
CA ASN A 22 11.50 -7.38 17.10
C ASN A 22 11.69 -5.90 17.49
N GLY A 23 10.61 -5.18 17.79
CA GLY A 23 10.64 -3.74 18.00
C GLY A 23 10.85 -2.95 16.70
N PRO A 24 11.41 -1.72 16.77
CA PRO A 24 11.64 -0.89 15.59
C PRO A 24 12.62 -1.52 14.59
N LEU A 25 12.22 -1.57 13.31
CA LEU A 25 13.01 -2.17 12.24
C LEU A 25 13.19 -1.19 11.07
N SER A 26 14.36 -1.22 10.44
CA SER A 26 14.55 -0.53 9.16
C SER A 26 13.75 -1.20 8.05
N GLU A 27 13.49 -0.48 6.96
CA GLU A 27 12.81 -1.01 5.77
C GLU A 27 13.44 -2.32 5.26
N ILE A 28 14.77 -2.36 5.14
CA ILE A 28 15.52 -3.56 4.72
C ILE A 28 15.30 -4.72 5.70
N LYS A 29 15.34 -4.45 7.01
CA LYS A 29 15.09 -5.49 8.02
C LYS A 29 13.64 -5.99 7.95
N LEU A 30 12.66 -5.12 7.69
CA LEU A 30 11.27 -5.53 7.52
C LEU A 30 11.08 -6.44 6.31
N ILE A 31 11.64 -6.06 5.16
CA ILE A 31 11.64 -6.90 3.94
C ILE A 31 12.16 -8.30 4.27
N ASN A 32 13.32 -8.38 4.94
CA ASN A 32 13.94 -9.66 5.28
C ASN A 32 13.15 -10.48 6.31
N ASN A 33 12.53 -9.84 7.31
CA ASN A 33 11.75 -10.54 8.33
C ASN A 33 10.37 -11.01 7.83
N THR A 34 9.80 -10.29 6.85
CA THR A 34 8.43 -10.55 6.37
C THR A 34 8.39 -11.30 5.03
N PHE A 35 9.55 -11.42 4.37
CA PHE A 35 9.70 -11.96 3.00
C PHE A 35 8.83 -11.23 1.97
N LEU A 36 8.50 -9.97 2.24
CA LEU A 36 7.76 -9.10 1.33
C LEU A 36 8.72 -8.39 0.39
N ASN A 37 8.31 -8.17 -0.85
CA ASN A 37 9.01 -7.20 -1.70
C ASN A 37 8.64 -5.75 -1.31
N GLU A 38 9.35 -4.77 -1.88
CA GLU A 38 9.14 -3.35 -1.59
C GLU A 38 7.69 -2.90 -1.86
N HIS A 39 7.07 -3.36 -2.94
CA HIS A 39 5.69 -2.96 -3.28
C HIS A 39 4.67 -3.51 -2.26
N GLN A 40 4.83 -4.78 -1.87
CA GLN A 40 4.00 -5.40 -0.84
C GLN A 40 4.19 -4.72 0.52
N LEU A 41 5.43 -4.38 0.89
CA LEU A 41 5.72 -3.65 2.12
C LEU A 41 5.06 -2.26 2.11
N ASN A 42 5.18 -1.51 1.00
CA ASN A 42 4.58 -0.18 0.90
C ASN A 42 3.05 -0.22 1.03
N ALA A 43 2.38 -1.17 0.35
CA ALA A 43 0.94 -1.37 0.51
C ALA A 43 0.54 -1.75 1.95
N ALA A 44 1.31 -2.63 2.59
CA ALA A 44 1.13 -3.01 3.99
C ALA A 44 1.30 -1.83 4.96
N VAL A 45 2.30 -0.97 4.73
CA VAL A 45 2.52 0.27 5.50
C VAL A 45 1.32 1.21 5.33
N GLY A 46 0.83 1.40 4.11
CA GLY A 46 -0.36 2.20 3.83
C GLY A 46 -1.61 1.71 4.57
N TRP A 47 -1.82 0.40 4.55
CA TRP A 47 -2.90 -0.26 5.30
C TRP A 47 -2.80 0.01 6.81
N LEU A 48 -1.63 -0.23 7.41
CA LEU A 48 -1.41 -0.02 8.85
C LEU A 48 -1.45 1.47 9.24
N ALA A 49 -1.00 2.36 8.37
CA ALA A 49 -1.10 3.80 8.58
C ALA A 49 -2.56 4.23 8.65
N ARG A 50 -3.43 3.68 7.78
CA ARG A 50 -4.87 3.94 7.86
C ARG A 50 -5.49 3.46 9.16
N GLU A 51 -4.94 2.41 9.77
CA GLU A 51 -5.36 1.90 11.08
C GLU A 51 -4.73 2.64 12.26
N ASN A 52 -3.88 3.64 12.03
CA ASN A 52 -3.12 4.34 13.07
C ASN A 52 -2.21 3.40 13.89
N LYS A 53 -1.62 2.38 13.26
CA LYS A 53 -0.83 1.33 13.95
C LYS A 53 0.67 1.33 13.64
N ILE A 54 1.14 2.19 12.73
CA ILE A 54 2.55 2.27 12.35
C ILE A 54 2.99 3.72 12.21
N CYS A 55 4.20 4.03 12.68
CA CYS A 55 4.89 5.28 12.39
C CYS A 55 6.31 5.03 11.89
N ARG A 56 6.89 6.07 11.27
CA ARG A 56 8.22 6.00 10.64
C ARG A 56 9.08 7.18 11.08
N ASN A 57 10.35 6.91 11.39
CA ASN A 57 11.38 7.92 11.57
C ASN A 57 12.59 7.58 10.68
N GLY A 58 12.87 8.41 9.67
CA GLY A 58 13.88 8.12 8.66
C GLY A 58 13.54 6.86 7.87
N THR A 59 14.35 5.81 7.99
CA THR A 59 14.13 4.49 7.35
C THR A 59 13.59 3.44 8.32
N VAL A 60 13.34 3.81 9.57
CA VAL A 60 12.92 2.90 10.65
C VAL A 60 11.42 3.02 10.90
N TYR A 61 10.75 1.89 10.92
CA TYR A 61 9.34 1.74 11.26
C TYR A 61 9.18 1.21 12.68
N LYS A 62 8.10 1.58 13.35
CA LYS A 62 7.71 1.05 14.66
C LYS A 62 6.19 1.01 14.81
N ILE A 63 5.70 0.13 15.69
CA ILE A 63 4.29 0.16 16.10
C ILE A 63 4.02 1.44 16.89
N GLY A 64 2.87 2.06 16.63
CA GLY A 64 2.39 3.22 17.35
C GLY A 64 1.44 4.07 16.51
N GLY A 65 0.95 5.15 17.11
CA GLY A 65 0.15 6.16 16.40
C GLY A 65 0.91 6.66 15.18
N THR A 66 0.24 6.71 14.03
CA THR A 66 0.83 7.07 12.76
C THR A 66 1.18 8.54 12.69
N ASN A 67 2.28 8.82 12.02
CA ASN A 67 2.71 10.14 11.56
C ASN A 67 2.74 10.21 10.03
N LEU A 68 2.09 9.24 9.38
CA LEU A 68 2.07 9.04 7.93
C LEU A 68 0.71 9.41 7.32
N GLU A 69 -0.30 9.69 8.14
CA GLU A 69 -1.66 10.00 7.74
C GLU A 69 -1.72 11.20 6.80
N GLY A 70 -0.93 12.23 7.08
CA GLY A 70 -0.88 13.44 6.24
C GLY A 70 -0.43 13.13 4.82
N LYS A 71 0.72 12.47 4.66
CA LYS A 71 1.29 12.17 3.33
C LYS A 71 0.51 11.07 2.61
N ILE A 72 0.33 9.90 3.24
CA ILE A 72 -0.30 8.74 2.59
C ILE A 72 -1.79 9.02 2.34
N GLY A 73 -2.48 9.67 3.29
CA GLY A 73 -3.89 10.04 3.13
C GLY A 73 -4.10 11.07 2.02
N PHE A 74 -3.21 12.07 1.88
CA PHE A 74 -3.26 13.03 0.78
C PHE A 74 -3.04 12.35 -0.58
N ASP A 75 -2.03 11.49 -0.69
CA ASP A 75 -1.75 10.70 -1.89
C ASP A 75 -2.92 9.77 -2.27
N ALA A 76 -3.54 9.12 -1.26
CA ALA A 76 -4.73 8.31 -1.43
C ALA A 76 -5.90 9.14 -1.98
N GLY A 77 -6.09 10.37 -1.51
CA GLY A 77 -7.09 11.30 -2.05
C GLY A 77 -6.85 11.65 -3.53
N LYS A 78 -5.59 11.86 -3.94
CA LYS A 78 -5.24 12.10 -5.35
C LYS A 78 -5.53 10.87 -6.21
N ILE A 79 -5.15 9.68 -5.76
CA ILE A 79 -5.44 8.42 -6.48
C ILE A 79 -6.94 8.21 -6.60
N TRP A 80 -7.70 8.39 -5.51
CA TRP A 80 -9.15 8.28 -5.53
C TRP A 80 -9.79 9.24 -6.54
N THR A 81 -9.32 10.49 -6.60
CA THR A 81 -9.79 11.50 -7.56
C THR A 81 -9.51 11.11 -9.00
N VAL A 82 -8.34 10.54 -9.29
CA VAL A 82 -8.05 10.02 -10.63
C VAL A 82 -8.97 8.86 -10.96
N LEU A 83 -9.10 7.88 -10.06
CA LEU A 83 -9.92 6.68 -10.29
C LEU A 83 -11.41 7.01 -10.47
N SER A 84 -11.95 8.02 -9.77
CA SER A 84 -13.35 8.43 -9.92
C SER A 84 -13.67 9.02 -11.29
N GLN A 85 -12.65 9.44 -12.04
CA GLN A 85 -12.77 9.97 -13.40
C GLN A 85 -12.53 8.91 -14.49
N GLN A 86 -12.14 7.68 -14.11
CA GLN A 86 -11.86 6.59 -15.05
C GLN A 86 -13.02 5.61 -15.09
N GLN A 87 -13.36 5.14 -16.30
CA GLN A 87 -14.37 4.10 -16.50
C GLN A 87 -13.79 2.68 -16.42
N THR A 88 -12.46 2.56 -16.35
CA THR A 88 -11.74 1.27 -16.41
C THR A 88 -10.65 1.20 -15.36
N ASP A 89 -10.21 -0.01 -15.01
CA ASP A 89 -9.09 -0.19 -14.09
C ASP A 89 -7.79 0.40 -14.66
N VAL A 90 -7.06 1.11 -13.81
CA VAL A 90 -5.82 1.79 -14.13
C VAL A 90 -4.66 1.01 -13.54
N ASP A 91 -3.59 0.82 -14.30
CA ASP A 91 -2.37 0.23 -13.76
C ASP A 91 -1.65 1.20 -12.81
N ILE A 92 -0.96 0.65 -11.81
CA ILE A 92 -0.31 1.45 -10.78
C ILE A 92 0.73 2.45 -11.32
N SER A 93 1.45 2.10 -12.38
CA SER A 93 2.44 3.00 -13.00
C SER A 93 1.76 4.19 -13.67
N SER A 94 0.63 3.97 -14.34
CA SER A 94 -0.22 5.04 -14.88
C SER A 94 -0.81 5.90 -13.77
N LEU A 95 -1.27 5.31 -12.65
CA LEU A 95 -1.75 6.07 -11.49
C LEU A 95 -0.66 6.97 -10.90
N ALA A 96 0.53 6.43 -10.67
CA ALA A 96 1.70 7.17 -10.21
C ALA A 96 2.00 8.36 -11.12
N ARG A 97 2.03 8.14 -12.43
CA ARG A 97 2.26 9.20 -13.43
C ARG A 97 1.16 10.27 -13.43
N LEU A 98 -0.11 9.88 -13.44
CA LEU A 98 -1.26 10.81 -13.50
C LEU A 98 -1.36 11.67 -12.24
N THR A 99 -1.05 11.10 -11.09
CA THR A 99 -1.09 11.79 -9.79
C THR A 99 0.20 12.56 -9.45
N ARG A 100 1.27 12.33 -10.22
CA ARG A 100 2.65 12.79 -9.94
C ARG A 100 3.13 12.33 -8.56
N ILE A 101 2.89 11.06 -8.27
CA ILE A 101 3.30 10.37 -7.04
C ILE A 101 4.27 9.26 -7.46
N ASP A 102 5.33 9.04 -6.68
CA ASP A 102 6.25 7.94 -6.93
C ASP A 102 5.55 6.58 -6.77
N VAL A 103 6.01 5.55 -7.49
CA VAL A 103 5.38 4.21 -7.45
C VAL A 103 5.30 3.66 -6.02
N LYS A 104 6.33 3.86 -5.19
CA LYS A 104 6.34 3.45 -3.77
C LYS A 104 5.19 4.09 -2.97
N ASP A 105 4.97 5.38 -3.17
CA ASP A 105 3.96 6.18 -2.48
C ASP A 105 2.57 5.81 -3.01
N ALA A 106 2.47 5.50 -4.31
CA ALA A 106 1.23 4.99 -4.91
C ALA A 106 0.83 3.64 -4.30
N TYR A 107 1.77 2.73 -4.06
CA TYR A 107 1.50 1.47 -3.35
C TYR A 107 0.99 1.71 -1.93
N ALA A 108 1.61 2.62 -1.18
CA ALA A 108 1.13 3.00 0.15
C ALA A 108 -0.28 3.60 0.11
N ALA A 109 -0.53 4.50 -0.83
CA ALA A 109 -1.84 5.13 -1.02
C ALA A 109 -2.95 4.13 -1.41
N ILE A 110 -2.66 3.13 -2.25
CA ILE A 110 -3.66 2.08 -2.54
C ILE A 110 -3.86 1.15 -1.34
N GLY A 111 -2.82 0.86 -0.54
CA GLY A 111 -2.96 0.10 0.71
C GLY A 111 -3.87 0.80 1.71
N TRP A 112 -3.77 2.13 1.80
CA TRP A 112 -4.67 2.97 2.56
C TRP A 112 -6.12 2.87 2.06
N LEU A 113 -6.36 3.06 0.76
CA LEU A 113 -7.71 2.95 0.17
C LEU A 113 -8.29 1.54 0.26
N ALA A 114 -7.47 0.51 0.15
CA ALA A 114 -7.85 -0.88 0.34
C ALA A 114 -8.37 -1.12 1.76
N ARG A 115 -7.69 -0.54 2.77
CA ARG A 115 -8.14 -0.61 4.16
C ARG A 115 -9.48 0.10 4.39
N GLU A 116 -9.78 1.12 3.60
CA GLU A 116 -11.06 1.82 3.59
C GLU A 116 -12.15 1.10 2.78
N ASN A 117 -11.82 -0.04 2.17
CA ASN A 117 -12.73 -0.79 1.29
C ASN A 117 -13.24 0.07 0.11
N LYS A 118 -12.40 0.97 -0.42
CA LYS A 118 -12.77 1.91 -1.50
C LYS A 118 -12.35 1.49 -2.90
N ILE A 119 -11.52 0.45 -3.01
CA ILE A 119 -10.96 0.01 -4.27
C ILE A 119 -11.09 -1.50 -4.45
N ASP A 120 -11.15 -1.92 -5.71
CA ASP A 120 -10.90 -3.29 -6.14
C ASP A 120 -9.56 -3.36 -6.87
N ALA A 121 -8.90 -4.52 -6.82
CA ALA A 121 -7.58 -4.70 -7.40
C ALA A 121 -7.42 -6.09 -8.01
N LYS A 122 -6.74 -6.17 -9.16
CA LYS A 122 -6.44 -7.43 -9.84
C LYS A 122 -5.09 -7.39 -10.55
N ASN A 123 -4.42 -8.55 -10.58
CA ASN A 123 -3.23 -8.74 -11.39
C ASN A 123 -3.63 -9.09 -12.82
N VAL A 124 -3.12 -8.33 -13.78
CA VAL A 124 -3.30 -8.61 -15.21
C VAL A 124 -1.94 -8.92 -15.81
N MET A 125 -1.83 -10.04 -16.53
CA MET A 125 -0.60 -10.38 -17.25
C MET A 125 -0.49 -9.54 -18.52
N LYS A 126 0.57 -8.73 -18.63
CA LYS A 126 0.92 -8.01 -19.87
C LYS A 126 2.37 -8.33 -20.23
N GLN A 127 2.59 -8.97 -21.37
CA GLN A 127 3.94 -9.30 -21.88
C GLN A 127 4.83 -10.01 -20.83
N LYS A 128 4.28 -11.04 -20.14
CA LYS A 128 4.93 -11.82 -19.07
C LYS A 128 5.23 -11.09 -17.75
N ASN A 129 4.93 -9.79 -17.62
CA ASN A 129 5.02 -9.07 -16.35
C ASN A 129 3.61 -8.85 -15.75
N PRO A 130 3.36 -9.29 -14.50
CA PRO A 130 2.10 -8.98 -13.82
C PRO A 130 2.02 -7.47 -13.54
N GLN A 131 0.91 -6.86 -13.94
CA GLN A 131 0.59 -5.47 -13.63
C GLN A 131 -0.60 -5.42 -12.69
N LEU A 132 -0.41 -4.76 -11.55
CA LEU A 132 -1.50 -4.45 -10.64
C LEU A 132 -2.38 -3.37 -11.26
N LYS A 133 -3.65 -3.69 -11.48
CA LYS A 133 -4.68 -2.74 -11.88
C LYS A 133 -5.66 -2.49 -10.74
N VAL A 134 -6.08 -1.24 -10.61
CA VAL A 134 -6.93 -0.75 -9.52
C VAL A 134 -8.10 0.05 -10.10
N SER A 135 -9.29 -0.11 -9.51
CA SER A 135 -10.49 0.68 -9.79
C SER A 135 -11.20 1.02 -8.48
N LEU A 136 -12.13 1.98 -8.52
CA LEU A 136 -13.01 2.20 -7.38
C LEU A 136 -13.95 1.00 -7.23
N LYS A 137 -14.17 0.63 -5.98
CA LYS A 137 -15.17 -0.37 -5.63
C LYS A 137 -16.57 0.20 -5.90
N GLN A 138 -17.39 -0.56 -6.61
CA GLN A 138 -18.79 -0.21 -6.91
C GLN A 138 -19.71 -0.44 -5.73
#